data_AF-A0A7W1A230-F1
#
_entry.id   AF-A0A7W1A230-F1
#
_cell.length_a   1.000
_cell.length_b   1.000
_cell.length_c   1.000
_cell.angle_alpha   90.00
_cell.angle_beta   90.00
_cell.angle_gamma   90.00
#
_symmetry.space_group_name_H-M   'P 1'
#
loop_
_entity.id
_entity.type
_entity.pdbx_description
1 polymer ?
#
loop_
_entity_poly.entity_id
_entity_poly.type
_entity_poly.pdbx_seq_one_letter_code
_entity_poly.pdbx_strand_id
1 'polypeptide(L)'
;MSARSSLRSALALLLVTACGGKTSGLDADPAQVAALATTMIQNTPAPAALPACTTAQLAAPSLTARTLIQLAGQEIPDRHERTDWINPSELDEPAARTLVDPAATAEAKRAAAGTLLGKSKFIVWRPETVDVPLAVGSKELRRGIVGFRALGYDRAGNGTCITVFTIKNDKAVSEWAMDKSDKAEVDPAISKALQQDLKKVLIGTVASLRAGQAP
;
A
#
# COMPACT_ATOMS: atom_id res chain seq x y z
N MET A 1 -63.77 35.57 17.49
CA MET A 1 -63.57 34.90 16.18
C MET A 1 -62.63 33.72 16.40
N SER A 2 -63.04 32.53 15.94
CA SER A 2 -62.36 31.21 15.90
C SER A 2 -61.80 30.64 17.22
N ALA A 3 -62.36 29.61 17.88
CA ALA A 3 -62.72 28.23 17.49
C ALA A 3 -61.58 27.18 17.66
N ARG A 4 -61.80 26.26 18.62
CA ARG A 4 -61.51 24.79 18.66
C ARG A 4 -60.03 24.35 18.84
N SER A 5 -59.69 23.61 19.91
CA SER A 5 -59.87 22.13 20.12
C SER A 5 -58.98 21.32 19.16
N SER A 6 -58.17 20.31 19.50
CA SER A 6 -58.32 19.22 20.47
C SER A 6 -57.00 18.41 20.57
N LEU A 7 -56.79 17.77 21.73
CA LEU A 7 -56.16 16.45 21.97
C LEU A 7 -55.26 15.79 20.89
N ARG A 8 -54.09 15.26 21.31
CA ARG A 8 -53.90 13.81 21.55
C ARG A 8 -52.47 13.47 22.00
N SER A 9 -52.42 12.66 23.05
CA SER A 9 -51.30 11.89 23.58
C SER A 9 -50.50 11.15 22.51
N ALA A 10 -49.18 11.07 22.71
CA ALA A 10 -48.40 9.86 22.40
C ALA A 10 -47.15 9.81 23.27
N LEU A 11 -47.25 8.95 24.28
CA LEU A 11 -46.17 8.35 25.05
C LEU A 11 -45.25 7.55 24.08
N ALA A 12 -43.94 7.70 24.18
CA ALA A 12 -42.94 6.67 23.86
C ALA A 12 -41.56 7.18 24.31
N LEU A 13 -41.15 6.93 25.56
CA LEU A 13 -40.17 5.87 25.87
C LEU A 13 -39.34 5.44 24.65
N LEU A 14 -38.14 6.00 24.51
CA LEU A 14 -37.02 5.27 23.94
C LEU A 14 -36.12 4.85 25.10
N LEU A 15 -36.23 3.57 25.42
CA LEU A 15 -35.39 2.83 26.32
C LEU A 15 -33.92 3.00 25.93
N VAL A 16 -33.11 3.54 26.84
CA VAL A 16 -31.68 3.29 26.88
C VAL A 16 -31.49 1.90 27.50
N THR A 17 -31.69 0.87 26.70
CA THR A 17 -31.27 -0.50 27.02
C THR A 17 -30.39 -1.00 25.88
N ALA A 18 -29.08 -1.05 26.12
CA ALA A 18 -28.32 -2.29 26.04
C ALA A 18 -26.82 -2.01 26.19
N CYS A 19 -26.26 -2.60 27.23
CA CYS A 19 -24.86 -2.98 27.35
C CYS A 19 -24.36 -3.69 26.08
N GLY A 20 -23.11 -3.44 25.76
CA GLY A 20 -22.37 -4.15 24.71
C GLY A 20 -21.52 -3.16 23.95
N GLY A 21 -20.35 -2.82 24.50
CA GLY A 21 -19.33 -2.04 23.83
C GLY A 21 -18.87 -2.74 22.56
N LYS A 22 -19.62 -2.58 21.47
CA LYS A 22 -19.07 -2.59 20.13
C LYS A 22 -18.54 -1.19 19.94
N THR A 23 -17.23 -1.06 19.84
CA THR A 23 -16.62 0.06 19.13
C THR A 23 -17.47 0.29 17.89
N SER A 24 -18.22 1.39 17.85
CA SER A 24 -18.81 1.95 16.64
C SER A 24 -17.63 2.34 15.74
N GLY A 25 -16.99 1.32 15.17
CA GLY A 25 -15.89 1.46 14.23
C GLY A 25 -16.52 1.95 12.96
N LEU A 26 -16.63 3.28 12.85
CA LEU A 26 -16.93 4.07 11.66
C LEU A 26 -17.42 3.20 10.48
N ASP A 27 -18.71 2.94 10.40
CA ASP A 27 -19.26 2.38 9.17
C ASP A 27 -19.11 3.45 8.09
N ALA A 28 -18.25 3.20 7.11
CA ALA A 28 -18.04 4.11 6.00
C ALA A 28 -18.25 3.41 4.66
N ASP A 29 -18.46 4.20 3.62
CA ASP A 29 -18.63 3.71 2.26
C ASP A 29 -17.25 3.40 1.63
N PRO A 30 -16.99 2.14 1.21
CA PRO A 30 -15.79 1.79 0.46
C PRO A 30 -15.54 2.65 -0.79
N ALA A 31 -16.59 3.18 -1.43
CA ALA A 31 -16.44 4.04 -2.61
C ALA A 31 -15.65 5.32 -2.32
N GLN A 32 -15.71 5.84 -1.08
CA GLN A 32 -14.92 7.01 -0.68
C GLN A 32 -13.42 6.69 -0.66
N VAL A 33 -13.03 5.49 -0.22
CA VAL A 33 -11.64 5.03 -0.25
C VAL A 33 -11.17 4.86 -1.70
N ALA A 34 -12.03 4.34 -2.58
CA ALA A 34 -11.74 4.23 -4.01
C ALA A 34 -11.52 5.60 -4.68
N ALA A 35 -12.34 6.60 -4.33
CA ALA A 35 -12.18 7.97 -4.81
C ALA A 35 -10.88 8.61 -4.31
N LEU A 36 -10.53 8.40 -3.03
CA LEU A 36 -9.24 8.84 -2.48
C LEU A 36 -8.06 8.16 -3.19
N ALA A 37 -8.13 6.85 -3.41
CA ALA A 37 -7.10 6.10 -4.12
C ALA A 37 -6.90 6.62 -5.55
N THR A 38 -7.99 6.92 -6.25
CA THR A 38 -7.96 7.54 -7.58
C THR A 38 -7.25 8.90 -7.54
N THR A 39 -7.55 9.72 -6.54
CA THR A 39 -6.91 11.03 -6.34
C THR A 39 -5.40 10.89 -6.10
N MET A 40 -4.98 9.96 -5.24
CA MET A 40 -3.56 9.68 -4.98
C MET A 40 -2.80 9.23 -6.24
N ILE A 41 -3.42 8.41 -7.09
CA ILE A 41 -2.85 7.97 -8.36
C ILE A 41 -2.67 9.16 -9.30
N GLN A 42 -3.70 9.98 -9.47
CA GLN A 42 -3.66 11.18 -10.33
C GLN A 42 -2.65 12.22 -9.84
N ASN A 43 -2.48 12.34 -8.52
CA ASN A 43 -1.53 13.24 -7.88
C ASN A 43 -0.19 12.57 -7.54
N THR A 44 0.22 11.55 -8.30
CA THR A 44 1.54 10.93 -8.10
C THR A 44 2.63 11.97 -8.36
N PRO A 45 3.45 12.34 -7.36
CA PRO A 45 4.51 13.31 -7.54
C PRO A 45 5.68 12.74 -8.35
N ALA A 46 6.34 13.60 -9.12
CA ALA A 46 7.64 13.28 -9.71
C ALA A 46 8.70 13.12 -8.60
N PRO A 47 9.77 12.34 -8.81
CA PRO A 47 10.76 12.04 -7.77
C PRO A 47 11.38 13.27 -7.08
N ALA A 48 11.58 14.37 -7.81
CA ALA A 48 12.16 15.61 -7.29
C ALA A 48 11.11 16.66 -6.88
N ALA A 49 9.81 16.36 -6.98
CA ALA A 49 8.75 17.36 -6.80
C ALA A 49 8.40 17.65 -5.33
N LEU A 50 8.85 16.81 -4.39
CA LEU A 50 8.51 16.90 -2.98
C LEU A 50 9.76 16.81 -2.11
N PRO A 51 9.71 17.36 -0.88
CA PRO A 51 10.79 17.17 0.08
C PRO A 51 10.97 15.69 0.46
N ALA A 52 12.18 15.35 0.90
CA ALA A 52 12.48 14.02 1.41
C ALA A 52 11.60 13.66 2.62
N CYS A 53 11.09 12.44 2.71
CA CYS A 53 10.36 12.01 3.91
C CYS A 53 11.33 11.88 5.09
N THR A 54 10.95 12.44 6.24
CA THR A 54 11.58 12.14 7.52
C THR A 54 11.23 10.73 7.99
N THR A 55 12.05 10.16 8.86
CA THR A 55 11.83 8.82 9.46
C THR A 55 10.49 8.75 10.21
N ALA A 56 10.13 9.81 10.95
CA ALA A 56 8.84 9.95 11.61
C ALA A 56 7.66 10.01 10.62
N GLN A 57 7.87 10.56 9.42
CA GLN A 57 6.85 10.55 8.37
C GLN A 57 6.61 9.14 7.82
N LEU A 58 7.65 8.31 7.71
CA LEU A 58 7.59 6.90 7.27
C LEU A 58 6.95 5.95 8.30
N ALA A 59 6.84 6.37 9.56
CA ALA A 59 6.08 5.68 10.61
C ALA A 59 4.58 5.98 10.50
N ALA A 60 3.96 5.63 9.37
CA ALA A 60 2.52 5.78 9.12
C ALA A 60 1.92 4.50 8.52
N PRO A 61 0.58 4.37 8.50
CA PRO A 61 -0.09 3.30 7.76
C PRO A 61 0.38 3.28 6.31
N SER A 62 0.62 2.09 5.80
CA SER A 62 1.18 1.91 4.47
C SER A 62 0.25 1.14 3.53
N LEU A 63 0.37 1.48 2.24
CA LEU A 63 -0.28 0.81 1.12
C LEU A 63 0.79 0.42 0.11
N THR A 64 0.61 -0.67 -0.60
CA THR A 64 1.37 -1.00 -1.80
C THR A 64 0.75 -0.31 -3.01
N ALA A 65 1.55 -0.03 -4.04
CA ALA A 65 1.04 0.52 -5.29
C ALA A 65 -0.04 -0.38 -5.92
N ARG A 66 0.10 -1.70 -5.80
CA ARG A 66 -0.90 -2.67 -6.26
C ARG A 66 -2.23 -2.50 -5.53
N THR A 67 -2.22 -2.49 -4.20
CA THR A 67 -3.45 -2.35 -3.40
C THR A 67 -4.12 -1.01 -3.69
N LEU A 68 -3.33 0.06 -3.89
CA LEU A 68 -3.85 1.37 -4.31
C LEU A 68 -4.60 1.30 -5.66
N ILE A 69 -4.00 0.67 -6.68
CA ILE A 69 -4.61 0.51 -8.02
C ILE A 69 -5.92 -0.29 -7.92
N GLN A 70 -5.92 -1.37 -7.13
CA GLN A 70 -7.11 -2.20 -6.92
C GLN A 70 -8.23 -1.44 -6.21
N LEU A 71 -7.90 -0.64 -5.18
CA LEU A 71 -8.87 0.21 -4.51
C LEU A 71 -9.48 1.24 -5.46
N ALA A 72 -8.67 1.80 -6.37
CA ALA A 72 -9.15 2.73 -7.40
C ALA A 72 -9.99 2.06 -8.51
N GLY A 73 -10.19 0.74 -8.46
CA GLY A 73 -10.92 -0.01 -9.49
C GLY A 73 -10.21 0.00 -10.85
N GLN A 74 -8.90 0.27 -10.87
CA GLN A 74 -8.10 0.32 -12.08
C GLN A 74 -7.52 -1.05 -12.40
N GLU A 75 -7.30 -1.30 -13.70
CA GLU A 75 -6.62 -2.51 -14.13
C GLU A 75 -5.17 -2.48 -13.66
N ILE A 76 -4.72 -3.58 -13.06
CA ILE A 76 -3.32 -3.74 -12.68
C ILE A 76 -2.54 -3.90 -13.98
N PRO A 77 -1.60 -3.00 -14.30
CA PRO A 77 -0.79 -3.13 -15.51
C PRO A 77 -0.17 -4.53 -15.57
N ASP A 78 -0.09 -5.12 -16.75
CA ASP A 78 0.53 -6.44 -16.97
C ASP A 78 2.07 -6.43 -16.82
N ARG A 79 2.58 -5.51 -16.00
CA ARG A 79 3.99 -5.36 -15.68
C ARG A 79 4.31 -6.06 -14.37
N HIS A 80 5.59 -6.30 -14.15
CA HIS A 80 6.20 -7.12 -13.08
C HIS A 80 5.80 -6.77 -11.64
N GLU A 81 5.08 -5.67 -11.42
CA GLU A 81 4.45 -5.25 -10.16
C GLU A 81 3.48 -6.30 -9.58
N ARG A 82 3.10 -7.33 -10.35
CA ARG A 82 2.23 -8.42 -9.87
C ARG A 82 2.91 -9.43 -8.94
N THR A 83 4.21 -9.33 -8.73
CA THR A 83 4.91 -10.31 -7.90
C THR A 83 4.86 -9.93 -6.42
N ASP A 84 4.43 -10.87 -5.56
CA ASP A 84 4.27 -10.68 -4.11
C ASP A 84 5.56 -10.22 -3.40
N TRP A 85 6.72 -10.37 -4.04
CA TRP A 85 7.98 -9.87 -3.51
C TRP A 85 8.21 -8.38 -3.78
N ILE A 86 7.66 -7.82 -4.86
CA ILE A 86 7.76 -6.40 -5.21
C ILE A 86 6.71 -5.59 -4.44
N ASN A 87 5.54 -6.17 -4.18
CA ASN A 87 4.47 -5.57 -3.39
C ASN A 87 4.12 -6.49 -2.19
N PRO A 88 5.00 -6.58 -1.18
CA PRO A 88 4.78 -7.47 -0.05
C PRO A 88 3.55 -7.03 0.76
N SER A 89 2.64 -7.97 1.01
CA SER A 89 1.42 -7.75 1.78
C SER A 89 1.69 -7.36 3.24
N GLU A 90 2.92 -7.61 3.73
CA GLU A 90 3.40 -7.14 5.03
C GLU A 90 3.55 -5.62 5.11
N LEU A 91 3.63 -4.91 3.98
CA LEU A 91 3.62 -3.46 3.93
C LEU A 91 2.19 -2.88 3.86
N ASP A 92 1.17 -3.70 3.59
CA ASP A 92 -0.21 -3.25 3.46
C ASP A 92 -0.95 -3.18 4.80
N GLU A 93 -1.59 -2.04 5.05
CA GLU A 93 -2.54 -1.87 6.15
C GLU A 93 -3.64 -2.97 6.05
N PRO A 94 -3.91 -3.72 7.13
CA PRO A 94 -4.89 -4.81 7.11
C PRO A 94 -6.26 -4.41 6.57
N ALA A 95 -6.74 -3.20 6.91
CA ALA A 95 -8.02 -2.68 6.43
C ALA A 95 -8.05 -2.51 4.89
N ALA A 96 -6.93 -2.13 4.27
CA ALA A 96 -6.86 -2.02 2.81
C ALA A 96 -6.98 -3.39 2.14
N ARG A 97 -6.40 -4.43 2.74
CA ARG A 97 -6.54 -5.82 2.27
C ARG A 97 -7.98 -6.30 2.34
N THR A 98 -8.70 -6.01 3.43
CA THR A 98 -10.13 -6.36 3.56
C THR A 98 -11.00 -5.72 2.48
N LEU A 99 -10.69 -4.50 2.04
CA LEU A 99 -11.47 -3.82 0.99
C LEU A 99 -11.32 -4.50 -0.37
N VAL A 100 -10.10 -4.92 -0.73
CA VAL A 100 -9.80 -5.55 -2.02
C VAL A 100 -10.05 -7.07 -2.04
N ASP A 101 -10.28 -7.68 -0.87
CA ASP A 101 -10.60 -9.09 -0.76
C ASP A 101 -12.00 -9.40 -1.34
N PRO A 102 -12.12 -10.28 -2.35
CA PRO A 102 -13.42 -10.69 -2.89
C PRO A 102 -14.26 -11.52 -1.91
N ALA A 103 -13.64 -12.17 -0.92
CA ALA A 103 -14.33 -13.01 0.06
C ALA A 103 -14.84 -12.21 1.28
N ALA A 104 -14.43 -10.95 1.45
CA ALA A 104 -14.86 -10.12 2.58
C ALA A 104 -16.33 -9.69 2.44
N THR A 105 -17.07 -9.75 3.56
CA THR A 105 -18.48 -9.33 3.61
C THR A 105 -18.63 -7.81 3.47
N ALA A 106 -19.82 -7.36 3.08
CA ALA A 106 -20.10 -5.93 2.95
C ALA A 106 -19.89 -5.17 4.28
N GLU A 107 -20.26 -5.77 5.40
CA GLU A 107 -20.06 -5.21 6.75
C GLU A 107 -18.57 -5.06 7.07
N ALA A 108 -17.77 -6.09 6.79
CA ALA A 108 -16.32 -6.04 7.00
C ALA A 108 -15.67 -4.96 6.14
N LYS A 109 -16.13 -4.79 4.89
CA LYS A 109 -15.65 -3.72 4.01
C LYS A 109 -16.01 -2.34 4.52
N ARG A 110 -17.23 -2.13 5.04
CA ARG A 110 -17.63 -0.82 5.61
C ARG A 110 -16.79 -0.43 6.83
N ALA A 111 -16.56 -1.38 7.74
CA ALA A 111 -15.71 -1.15 8.92
C ALA A 111 -14.24 -0.88 8.53
N ALA A 112 -13.73 -1.61 7.53
CA ALA A 112 -12.39 -1.38 6.99
C ALA A 112 -12.26 -0.01 6.32
N ALA A 113 -13.29 0.42 5.56
CA ALA A 113 -13.33 1.74 4.95
C ALA A 113 -13.25 2.85 6.01
N GLY A 114 -14.03 2.77 7.09
CA GLY A 114 -13.97 3.78 8.14
C GLY A 114 -12.65 3.78 8.90
N THR A 115 -12.03 2.60 9.05
CA THR A 115 -10.67 2.49 9.61
C THR A 115 -9.65 3.24 8.76
N LEU A 116 -9.73 3.13 7.43
CA LEU A 116 -8.82 3.83 6.52
C LEU A 116 -9.11 5.33 6.47
N LEU A 117 -10.37 5.75 6.30
CA LEU A 117 -10.75 7.17 6.24
C LEU A 117 -10.45 7.90 7.56
N GLY A 118 -10.40 7.17 8.67
CA GLY A 118 -9.95 7.68 9.96
C GLY A 118 -8.44 8.00 10.04
N LYS A 119 -7.59 7.50 9.15
CA LYS A 119 -6.13 7.78 9.18
C LYS A 119 -5.83 9.21 8.71
N SER A 120 -4.79 9.84 9.26
CA SER A 120 -4.41 11.23 8.94
C SER A 120 -3.44 11.37 7.77
N LYS A 121 -2.76 10.29 7.38
CA LYS A 121 -1.80 10.22 6.27
C LYS A 121 -1.58 8.76 5.87
N PHE A 122 -1.03 8.57 4.67
CA PHE A 122 -0.66 7.27 4.14
C PHE A 122 0.74 7.29 3.53
N ILE A 123 1.43 6.15 3.58
CA ILE A 123 2.68 5.93 2.86
C ILE A 123 2.43 4.88 1.79
N VAL A 124 2.53 5.26 0.52
CA VAL A 124 2.41 4.32 -0.59
C VAL A 124 3.82 3.87 -0.98
N TRP A 125 4.09 2.57 -0.83
CA TRP A 125 5.31 1.95 -1.32
C TRP A 125 5.11 1.56 -2.77
N ARG A 126 5.91 2.17 -3.64
CA ARG A 126 5.86 1.97 -5.08
C ARG A 126 7.19 1.40 -5.58
N PRO A 127 7.18 0.24 -6.23
CA PRO A 127 8.36 -0.25 -6.91
C PRO A 127 8.68 0.57 -8.16
N GLU A 128 9.97 0.73 -8.44
CA GLU A 128 10.50 1.25 -9.68
C GLU A 128 11.57 0.28 -10.18
N THR A 129 11.29 -0.38 -11.29
CA THR A 129 12.30 -1.22 -11.93
C THR A 129 13.31 -0.33 -12.65
N VAL A 130 14.58 -0.45 -12.30
CA VAL A 130 15.68 0.10 -13.09
C VAL A 130 16.35 -1.06 -13.81
N ASP A 131 16.35 -1.05 -15.14
CA ASP A 131 17.16 -1.98 -15.90
C ASP A 131 18.64 -1.64 -15.63
N VAL A 132 19.43 -2.62 -15.19
CA VAL A 132 20.87 -2.42 -14.97
C VAL A 132 21.63 -3.57 -15.60
N PRO A 133 22.78 -3.28 -16.23
CA PRO A 133 23.64 -4.33 -16.75
C PRO A 133 24.18 -5.16 -15.57
N LEU A 134 23.65 -6.38 -15.40
CA LEU A 134 24.30 -7.39 -14.57
C LEU A 134 25.55 -7.87 -15.33
N ALA A 135 26.70 -7.38 -14.89
CA ALA A 135 28.06 -7.73 -15.30
C ALA A 135 28.53 -7.29 -16.71
N VAL A 136 29.76 -6.77 -16.74
CA VAL A 136 30.56 -6.49 -17.94
C VAL A 136 30.74 -7.80 -18.72
N GLY A 137 30.14 -7.91 -19.91
CA GLY A 137 30.23 -9.09 -20.78
C GLY A 137 28.90 -9.61 -21.33
N SER A 138 27.76 -9.21 -20.73
CA SER A 138 26.42 -9.54 -21.26
C SER A 138 25.97 -8.53 -22.33
N LYS A 139 25.43 -9.02 -23.45
CA LYS A 139 24.77 -8.19 -24.49
C LYS A 139 23.31 -7.90 -24.20
N GLU A 140 22.72 -8.50 -23.17
CA GLU A 140 21.31 -8.34 -22.80
C GLU A 140 21.17 -7.71 -21.41
N LEU A 141 20.39 -6.64 -21.33
CA LEU A 141 20.03 -5.98 -20.08
C LEU A 141 19.14 -6.92 -19.27
N ARG A 142 19.59 -7.33 -18.08
CA ARG A 142 18.77 -8.08 -17.12
C ARG A 142 18.36 -7.18 -15.97
N ARG A 143 17.14 -7.34 -15.46
CA ARG A 143 16.64 -6.55 -14.34
C ARG A 143 17.41 -6.89 -13.06
N GLY A 144 18.27 -5.99 -12.58
CA GLY A 144 19.22 -6.28 -11.49
C GLY A 144 19.19 -5.31 -10.30
N ILE A 145 18.50 -4.19 -10.39
CA ILE A 145 18.31 -3.24 -9.29
C ILE A 145 16.85 -2.84 -9.24
N VAL A 146 16.26 -2.98 -8.06
CA VAL A 146 14.90 -2.52 -7.82
C VAL A 146 14.99 -1.25 -6.99
N GLY A 147 14.62 -0.14 -7.61
CA GLY A 147 14.32 1.10 -6.90
C GLY A 147 12.95 0.98 -6.24
N PHE A 148 12.78 1.66 -5.13
CA PHE A 148 11.49 1.79 -4.48
C PHE A 148 11.31 3.23 -4.05
N ARG A 149 10.07 3.69 -4.11
CA ARG A 149 9.66 4.99 -3.58
C ARG A 149 8.68 4.79 -2.44
N ALA A 150 8.90 5.50 -1.35
CA ALA A 150 7.89 5.79 -0.37
C ALA A 150 7.26 7.13 -0.72
N LEU A 151 5.95 7.15 -0.99
CA LEU A 151 5.19 8.36 -1.31
C LEU A 151 4.28 8.70 -0.14
N GLY A 152 4.47 9.85 0.49
CA GLY A 152 3.60 10.35 1.55
C GLY A 152 2.40 11.08 0.98
N TYR A 153 1.19 10.70 1.41
CA TYR A 153 -0.05 11.37 1.04
C TYR A 153 -0.83 11.86 2.26
N ASP A 154 -1.48 13.01 2.14
CA ASP A 154 -2.44 13.51 3.13
C ASP A 154 -3.83 12.84 2.97
N ARG A 155 -4.80 13.26 3.79
CA ARG A 155 -6.20 12.78 3.73
C ARG A 155 -6.94 13.13 2.46
N ALA A 156 -6.50 14.14 1.71
CA ALA A 156 -7.08 14.54 0.45
C ALA A 156 -6.40 13.86 -0.75
N GLY A 157 -5.35 13.07 -0.51
CA GLY A 157 -4.60 12.40 -1.57
C GLY A 157 -3.57 13.29 -2.26
N ASN A 158 -3.14 14.38 -1.62
CA ASN A 158 -2.04 15.21 -2.12
C ASN A 158 -0.69 14.66 -1.65
N GLY A 159 0.30 14.69 -2.53
CA GLY A 159 1.67 14.33 -2.18
C GLY A 159 2.27 15.31 -1.16
N THR A 160 2.92 14.77 -0.12
CA THR A 160 3.48 15.55 1.00
C THR A 160 5.00 15.37 1.15
N CYS A 161 5.52 14.17 0.92
CA CYS A 161 6.95 13.87 0.91
C CYS A 161 7.24 12.65 0.04
N ILE A 162 8.51 12.44 -0.31
CA ILE A 162 8.97 11.28 -1.04
C ILE A 162 10.32 10.81 -0.52
N THR A 163 10.56 9.50 -0.48
CA THR A 163 11.93 8.96 -0.35
C THR A 163 12.14 7.89 -1.40
N VAL A 164 13.22 8.02 -2.17
CA VAL A 164 13.66 7.02 -3.14
C VAL A 164 14.81 6.24 -2.53
N PHE A 165 14.76 4.92 -2.61
CA PHE A 165 15.84 4.05 -2.15
C PHE A 165 16.05 2.93 -3.15
N THR A 166 17.30 2.49 -3.24
CA THR A 166 17.73 1.47 -4.17
C THR A 166 18.07 0.23 -3.37
N ILE A 167 17.42 -0.89 -3.68
CA ILE A 167 17.74 -2.16 -3.05
C ILE A 167 18.65 -2.94 -3.99
N LYS A 168 19.88 -3.15 -3.54
CA LYS A 168 20.84 -4.03 -4.19
C LYS A 168 20.88 -5.36 -3.43
N ASN A 169 20.73 -6.47 -4.14
CA ASN A 169 21.01 -7.79 -3.59
C ASN A 169 22.47 -8.17 -3.86
N ASP A 170 23.30 -8.11 -2.83
CA ASP A 170 24.74 -8.45 -2.84
C ASP A 170 25.02 -9.89 -2.39
N LYS A 171 24.00 -10.75 -2.30
CA LYS A 171 24.13 -12.11 -1.77
C LYS A 171 24.67 -13.10 -2.81
N ALA A 172 25.26 -14.19 -2.30
CA ALA A 172 25.76 -15.32 -3.06
C ALA A 172 24.74 -15.93 -4.05
N VAL A 173 23.43 -15.77 -3.81
CA VAL A 173 22.38 -16.20 -4.76
C VAL A 173 22.43 -15.39 -6.06
N SER A 174 22.73 -14.09 -6.00
CA SER A 174 22.96 -13.24 -7.18
C SER A 174 24.23 -13.68 -7.93
N GLU A 175 25.31 -13.97 -7.21
CA GLU A 175 26.59 -14.42 -7.79
C GLU A 175 26.45 -15.79 -8.47
N TRP A 176 25.82 -16.76 -7.81
CA TRP A 176 25.50 -18.07 -8.39
C TRP A 176 24.53 -18.00 -9.57
N ALA A 177 23.54 -17.11 -9.52
CA ALA A 177 22.62 -16.90 -10.64
C ALA A 177 23.33 -16.28 -11.85
N MET A 178 24.32 -15.39 -11.62
CA MET A 178 25.19 -14.87 -12.68
C MET A 178 26.09 -15.97 -13.25
N ASP A 179 26.68 -16.82 -12.41
CA ASP A 179 27.53 -17.95 -12.84
C ASP A 179 26.75 -19.01 -13.64
N LYS A 180 25.46 -19.21 -13.32
CA LYS A 180 24.57 -20.11 -14.08
C LYS A 180 23.95 -19.45 -15.32
N SER A 181 24.07 -18.14 -15.45
CA SER A 181 23.43 -17.33 -16.48
C SER A 181 24.31 -17.24 -17.73
N ASP A 182 24.49 -18.37 -18.40
CA ASP A 182 24.91 -18.40 -19.82
C ASP A 182 23.76 -18.83 -20.74
N LYS A 183 22.51 -18.72 -20.24
CA LYS A 183 21.28 -19.05 -20.98
C LYS A 183 20.21 -17.99 -20.78
N ALA A 184 19.46 -17.74 -21.87
CA ALA A 184 18.44 -16.71 -22.03
C ALA A 184 17.26 -16.76 -21.05
N GLU A 185 17.13 -17.81 -20.22
CA GLU A 185 16.07 -17.95 -19.22
C GLU A 185 16.64 -18.28 -17.83
N VAL A 186 16.13 -17.60 -16.81
CA VAL A 186 16.45 -17.86 -15.40
C VAL A 186 15.56 -19.00 -14.91
N ASP A 187 16.17 -20.04 -14.34
CA ASP A 187 15.46 -21.17 -13.73
C ASP A 187 14.38 -20.68 -12.72
N PRO A 188 13.14 -21.20 -12.76
CA PRO A 188 12.05 -20.74 -11.90
C PRO A 188 12.33 -20.84 -10.39
N ALA A 189 13.09 -21.85 -9.94
CA ALA A 189 13.47 -21.99 -8.54
C ALA A 189 14.50 -20.93 -8.13
N ILE A 190 15.43 -20.58 -9.04
CA ILE A 190 16.40 -19.49 -8.86
C ILE A 190 15.67 -18.15 -8.77
N SER A 191 14.73 -17.92 -9.68
CA SER A 191 13.87 -16.74 -9.67
C SER A 191 13.14 -16.63 -8.33
N LYS A 192 12.47 -17.70 -7.88
CA LYS A 192 11.75 -17.70 -6.59
C LYS A 192 12.65 -17.40 -5.38
N ALA A 193 13.87 -17.94 -5.35
CA ALA A 193 14.82 -17.67 -4.26
C ALA A 193 15.27 -16.19 -4.25
N LEU A 194 15.62 -15.64 -5.41
CA LEU A 194 16.01 -14.23 -5.56
C LEU A 194 14.88 -13.28 -5.11
N GLN A 195 13.64 -13.61 -5.47
CA GLN A 195 12.45 -12.87 -5.06
C GLN A 195 12.28 -12.84 -3.54
N GLN A 196 12.42 -14.00 -2.87
CA GLN A 196 12.31 -14.10 -1.42
C GLN A 196 13.40 -13.30 -0.70
N ASP A 197 14.62 -13.30 -1.20
CA ASP A 197 15.72 -12.52 -0.62
C ASP A 197 15.52 -11.01 -0.82
N LEU A 198 15.15 -10.56 -2.02
CA LEU A 198 14.82 -9.16 -2.27
C LEU A 198 13.67 -8.66 -1.39
N LYS A 199 12.64 -9.49 -1.19
CA LYS A 199 11.54 -9.20 -0.25
C LYS A 199 12.06 -8.98 1.17
N LYS A 200 12.95 -9.85 1.67
CA LYS A 200 13.53 -9.70 3.02
C LYS A 200 14.35 -8.43 3.14
N VAL A 201 15.18 -8.10 2.14
CA VAL A 201 15.98 -6.87 2.14
C VAL A 201 15.08 -5.63 2.13
N LEU A 202 13.99 -5.64 1.36
CA LEU A 202 13.00 -4.56 1.35
C LEU A 202 12.36 -4.37 2.73
N ILE A 203 11.82 -5.43 3.32
CA ILE A 203 11.18 -5.36 4.63
C ILE A 203 12.18 -4.88 5.69
N GLY A 204 13.42 -5.38 5.65
CA GLY A 204 14.50 -4.94 6.53
C GLY A 204 14.84 -3.46 6.36
N THR A 205 15.02 -2.99 5.13
CA THR A 205 15.31 -1.58 4.81
C THR A 205 14.21 -0.66 5.34
N VAL A 206 12.94 -1.01 5.10
CA VAL A 206 11.79 -0.24 5.60
C VAL A 206 11.75 -0.20 7.13
N ALA A 207 12.06 -1.32 7.79
CA ALA A 207 12.13 -1.39 9.24
C ALA A 207 13.24 -0.47 9.80
N SER A 208 14.44 -0.50 9.22
CA SER A 208 15.56 0.38 9.61
C SER A 208 15.21 1.86 9.46
N LEU A 209 14.60 2.24 8.33
CA LEU A 209 14.17 3.62 8.09
C LEU A 209 13.15 4.10 9.13
N ARG A 210 12.19 3.25 9.50
CA ARG A 210 11.22 3.55 10.55
C ARG A 210 11.86 3.66 11.94
N ALA A 211 12.92 2.89 12.19
CA ALA A 211 13.70 2.95 13.42
C ALA A 211 14.69 4.13 13.45
N GLY A 212 14.81 4.91 12.37
CA GLY A 212 15.76 6.01 12.27
C GLY A 212 17.20 5.58 12.07
N GLN A 213 17.43 4.33 11.67
CA GLN A 213 18.74 3.81 11.31
C GLN A 213 18.94 4.05 9.82
N ALA A 214 20.00 4.78 9.46
CA ALA A 214 20.40 4.89 8.05
C ALA A 214 20.67 3.48 7.49
N PRO A 215 20.27 3.20 6.24
CA PRO A 215 20.52 1.91 5.59
C PRO A 215 22.02 1.64 5.40
#